data_AF-A0A839UX53-F1
#
_entry.id   AF-A0A839UX53-F1
#
_cell.length_a   1.000
_cell.length_b   1.000
_cell.length_c   1.000
_cell.angle_alpha   90.00
_cell.angle_beta   90.00
_cell.angle_gamma   90.00
#
_symmetry.space_group_name_H-M   'P 1'
#
loop_
_entity.id
_entity.type
_entity.pdbx_description
1 polymer ?
#
loop_
_entity_poly.entity_id
_entity_poly.type
_entity_poly.pdbx_seq_one_letter_code
_entity_poly.pdbx_strand_id
1 'polypeptide(L)'
;MKKVMMMLPLALAVAATTVQADQMGFEVTAGVNATNWDEDRGVEDSTGWMGALGYRIDDRWGMEVMYVANDSEYDATATEIDGQQLSVNALYHFRPESSVQPFFVMGAGKNRYEVAGVGSSETTFNVGAGVKAYLSDNFLVRGDMRGIRGSDNSEFDLGTNIALTYFFGVRDEPARPAPVAAPSDADNDGVIDTQDACPQTPAGVAVDRRGCPKDSDNDGVADYMDKCPDTKAGLKVDEKGCAISLTEAVEIKLDVNFDNNAAVVKSQYFEEIGAVATFMKSYKDTVVELQGFTDSRGSEAYNQALSQRRANAVRDVLIQRFGLAAERVKAVGYGEANPVASNDTAEGREANRRVVASVQSKKTTQIRK
;
A
#
# COMPACT_ATOMS: atom_id res chain seq x y z
N MET A 1 71.90 -21.80 -39.55
CA MET A 1 71.34 -22.18 -38.23
C MET A 1 70.26 -21.15 -37.89
N LYS A 2 69.01 -21.39 -38.32
CA LYS A 2 67.89 -20.47 -38.08
C LYS A 2 67.45 -20.59 -36.62
N LYS A 3 67.48 -19.48 -35.86
CA LYS A 3 66.91 -19.42 -34.51
C LYS A 3 65.39 -19.36 -34.66
N VAL A 4 64.73 -20.50 -34.45
CA VAL A 4 63.28 -20.54 -34.24
C VAL A 4 63.00 -19.86 -32.90
N MET A 5 62.63 -18.58 -32.94
CA MET A 5 62.11 -17.90 -31.76
C MET A 5 60.65 -18.34 -31.59
N MET A 6 60.44 -19.49 -30.95
CA MET A 6 59.13 -19.89 -30.44
C MET A 6 58.64 -18.79 -29.48
N MET A 7 57.71 -17.95 -29.93
CA MET A 7 56.94 -17.10 -29.01
C MET A 7 55.97 -18.01 -28.25
N LEU A 8 56.30 -18.26 -26.98
CA LEU A 8 55.44 -18.92 -26.02
C LEU A 8 54.15 -18.09 -25.85
N PRO A 9 52.94 -18.66 -25.96
CA PRO A 9 51.72 -17.94 -25.65
C PRO A 9 51.74 -17.56 -24.16
N LEU A 10 51.82 -16.26 -23.87
CA LEU A 10 51.72 -15.74 -22.51
C LEU A 10 50.26 -15.89 -22.05
N ALA A 11 49.99 -16.95 -21.29
CA ALA A 11 48.68 -17.20 -20.70
C ALA A 11 48.41 -16.15 -19.61
N LEU A 12 47.76 -15.05 -19.99
CA LEU A 12 47.29 -14.04 -19.05
C LEU A 12 46.01 -14.53 -18.38
N ALA A 13 46.14 -15.10 -17.18
CA ALA A 13 45.01 -15.47 -16.35
C ALA A 13 44.39 -14.21 -15.75
N VAL A 14 43.34 -13.68 -16.39
CA VAL A 14 42.56 -12.55 -15.89
C VAL A 14 41.24 -13.08 -15.34
N ALA A 15 40.96 -12.79 -14.07
CA ALA A 15 39.69 -13.12 -13.43
C ALA A 15 38.54 -12.39 -14.14
N ALA A 16 37.53 -13.15 -14.56
CA ALA A 16 36.35 -12.59 -15.22
C ALA A 16 35.43 -11.94 -14.16
N THR A 17 35.38 -10.62 -14.14
CA THR A 17 34.28 -9.88 -13.50
C THR A 17 33.19 -9.65 -14.54
N THR A 18 31.94 -9.92 -14.17
CA THR A 18 30.77 -9.61 -14.99
C THR A 18 30.55 -8.10 -15.03
N VAL A 19 30.54 -7.52 -16.23
CA VAL A 19 30.25 -6.12 -16.56
C VAL A 19 29.11 -6.11 -17.56
N GLN A 20 27.87 -5.92 -17.13
CA GLN A 20 26.77 -5.68 -18.08
C GLN A 20 26.80 -4.23 -18.55
N ALA A 21 26.98 -3.99 -19.84
CA ALA A 21 26.71 -2.70 -20.47
C ALA A 21 26.47 -2.90 -21.97
N ASP A 22 25.47 -2.22 -22.52
CA ASP A 22 25.36 -1.98 -23.95
C ASP A 22 26.54 -1.06 -24.32
N GLN A 23 27.51 -1.57 -25.09
CA GLN A 23 28.77 -0.86 -25.35
C GLN A 23 28.72 -0.21 -26.73
N MET A 24 28.25 1.03 -26.81
CA MET A 24 28.31 1.81 -28.05
C MET A 24 29.46 2.82 -27.97
N GLY A 25 30.31 2.88 -29.00
CA GLY A 25 31.45 3.81 -28.99
C GLY A 25 32.54 3.51 -30.01
N PHE A 26 33.52 4.40 -30.10
CA PHE A 26 34.67 4.27 -31.00
C PHE A 26 35.83 3.53 -30.32
N GLU A 27 36.56 2.71 -31.07
CA GLU A 27 37.79 2.05 -30.62
C GLU A 27 38.97 2.59 -31.44
N VAL A 28 40.03 3.04 -30.78
CA VAL A 28 41.30 3.38 -31.44
C VAL A 28 42.32 2.32 -31.04
N THR A 29 42.85 1.58 -32.01
CA THR A 29 43.78 0.47 -31.79
C THR A 29 45.13 0.77 -32.43
N ALA A 30 46.21 0.54 -31.70
CA ALA A 30 47.57 0.62 -32.23
C ALA A 30 48.41 -0.55 -31.67
N GLY A 31 49.22 -1.16 -32.52
CA GLY A 31 49.97 -2.35 -32.13
C GLY A 31 50.97 -2.82 -33.17
N VAL A 32 51.44 -4.04 -32.96
CA VAL A 32 52.35 -4.74 -33.87
C VAL A 32 51.62 -5.88 -34.57
N ASN A 33 52.07 -6.15 -35.79
CA ASN A 33 51.62 -7.26 -36.62
C ASN A 33 52.82 -8.17 -36.91
N ALA A 34 52.57 -9.47 -37.00
CA ALA A 34 53.46 -10.42 -37.64
C ALA A 34 52.69 -11.10 -38.77
N THR A 35 53.27 -11.17 -39.97
CA THR A 35 52.68 -11.85 -41.12
C THR A 35 53.52 -13.04 -41.48
N ASN A 36 52.93 -14.24 -41.38
CA ASN A 36 53.49 -15.47 -41.89
C ASN A 36 52.96 -15.66 -43.31
N TRP A 37 53.86 -15.55 -44.28
CA TRP A 37 53.53 -15.70 -45.70
C TRP A 37 53.48 -17.16 -46.09
N ASP A 38 52.60 -17.51 -47.02
CA ASP A 38 52.56 -18.87 -47.59
C ASP A 38 53.94 -19.22 -48.22
N GLU A 39 54.43 -20.45 -48.00
CA GLU A 39 55.74 -20.90 -48.50
C GLU A 39 55.82 -20.81 -50.03
N ASP A 40 54.68 -20.95 -50.73
CA ASP A 40 54.60 -20.85 -52.18
C ASP A 40 54.85 -19.43 -52.71
N ARG A 41 54.80 -18.40 -51.85
CA ARG A 41 55.12 -17.00 -52.21
C ARG A 41 56.62 -16.72 -52.30
N GLY A 42 57.45 -17.53 -51.63
CA GLY A 42 58.91 -17.32 -51.55
C GLY A 42 59.32 -16.02 -50.86
N VAL A 43 58.55 -15.60 -49.84
CA VAL A 43 58.75 -14.35 -49.07
C VAL A 43 59.00 -14.69 -47.60
N GLU A 44 60.00 -14.06 -46.99
CA GLU A 44 60.28 -14.21 -45.56
C GLU A 44 59.18 -13.60 -44.68
N ASP A 45 58.85 -14.27 -43.57
CA ASP A 45 57.96 -13.76 -42.52
C ASP A 45 58.32 -12.33 -42.09
N SER A 46 57.32 -11.45 -42.01
CA SER A 46 57.53 -10.05 -41.64
C SER A 46 56.90 -9.66 -40.31
N THR A 47 57.43 -8.60 -39.74
CA THR A 47 56.80 -7.87 -38.63
C THR A 47 56.52 -6.44 -39.04
N GLY A 48 55.46 -5.86 -38.50
CA GLY A 48 54.99 -4.56 -38.91
C GLY A 48 54.19 -3.86 -37.83
N TRP A 49 53.64 -2.71 -38.19
CA TRP A 49 52.76 -1.91 -37.35
C TRP A 49 51.32 -2.05 -37.81
N MET A 50 50.40 -2.00 -36.86
CA MET A 50 48.97 -1.98 -37.14
C MET A 50 48.28 -0.81 -36.44
N GLY A 51 47.33 -0.19 -37.13
CA GLY A 51 46.45 0.83 -36.61
C GLY A 51 45.02 0.54 -37.04
N ALA A 52 44.04 0.76 -36.15
CA ALA A 52 42.65 0.58 -36.52
C ALA A 52 41.70 1.57 -35.83
N LEU A 53 40.65 1.94 -36.56
CA LEU A 53 39.50 2.71 -36.07
C LEU A 53 38.28 1.80 -36.10
N GLY A 54 37.79 1.44 -34.92
CA GLY A 54 36.60 0.65 -34.73
C GLY A 54 35.40 1.47 -34.28
N TYR A 55 34.20 0.96 -34.52
CA TYR A 55 32.97 1.44 -33.93
C TYR A 55 32.13 0.24 -33.46
N ARG A 56 31.75 0.24 -32.19
CA ARG A 56 30.80 -0.72 -31.61
C ARG A 56 29.38 -0.26 -31.90
N ILE A 57 28.64 -1.09 -32.61
CA ILE A 57 27.26 -0.82 -33.04
C ILE A 57 26.30 -1.18 -31.90
N ASP A 58 26.52 -2.35 -31.29
CA ASP A 58 25.80 -2.88 -30.13
C ASP A 58 26.76 -3.74 -29.26
N ASP A 59 26.22 -4.45 -28.28
CA ASP A 59 26.99 -5.34 -27.41
C ASP A 59 27.83 -6.38 -28.19
N ARG A 60 27.34 -6.88 -29.33
CA ARG A 60 27.96 -7.98 -30.09
C ARG A 60 28.67 -7.51 -31.34
N TRP A 61 28.11 -6.57 -32.09
CA TRP A 61 28.59 -6.19 -33.41
C TRP A 61 29.44 -4.93 -33.36
N GLY A 62 30.58 -4.99 -34.02
CA GLY A 62 31.41 -3.84 -34.33
C GLY A 62 31.86 -3.84 -35.78
N MET A 63 32.26 -2.67 -36.27
CA MET A 63 32.96 -2.51 -37.53
C MET A 63 34.34 -1.90 -37.29
N GLU A 64 35.32 -2.22 -38.13
CA GLU A 64 36.69 -1.73 -37.99
C GLU A 64 37.31 -1.44 -39.36
N VAL A 65 37.93 -0.27 -39.49
CA VAL A 65 38.91 0.00 -40.56
C VAL A 65 40.29 -0.24 -39.98
N MET A 66 41.04 -1.19 -40.54
CA MET A 66 42.40 -1.56 -40.10
C MET A 66 43.41 -1.31 -41.20
N TYR A 67 44.52 -0.68 -40.83
CA TYR A 67 45.72 -0.52 -41.63
C TYR A 67 46.88 -1.31 -41.02
N VAL A 68 47.60 -2.06 -41.85
CA VAL A 68 48.82 -2.78 -41.48
C VAL A 68 49.91 -2.35 -42.46
N ALA A 69 51.10 -2.07 -41.95
CA ALA A 69 52.30 -1.85 -42.75
C ALA A 69 53.39 -2.79 -42.25
N ASN A 70 54.01 -3.54 -43.15
CA ASN A 70 55.09 -4.48 -42.86
C ASN A 70 56.18 -4.38 -43.94
N ASP A 71 57.38 -4.79 -43.56
CA ASP A 71 58.53 -4.85 -44.45
C ASP A 71 58.98 -6.32 -44.52
N SER A 72 59.11 -6.88 -45.72
CA SER A 72 59.45 -8.28 -46.02
C SER A 72 60.59 -8.35 -47.03
N GLU A 73 61.14 -9.54 -47.26
CA GLU A 73 62.15 -9.78 -48.30
C GLU A 73 61.85 -11.07 -49.06
N TYR A 74 62.18 -11.13 -50.36
CA TYR A 74 62.12 -12.39 -51.12
C TYR A 74 63.24 -13.35 -50.71
N ASP A 75 62.90 -14.60 -50.40
CA ASP A 75 63.83 -15.66 -49.96
C ASP A 75 65.00 -15.88 -50.93
N ALA A 76 64.73 -15.77 -52.24
CA ALA A 76 65.68 -16.10 -53.28
C ALA A 76 66.66 -14.96 -53.62
N THR A 77 66.25 -13.70 -53.43
CA THR A 77 66.96 -12.53 -53.95
C THR A 77 67.29 -11.48 -52.90
N ALA A 78 66.78 -11.62 -51.67
CA ALA A 78 66.88 -10.61 -50.60
C ALA A 78 66.44 -9.21 -51.07
N THR A 79 65.41 -9.16 -51.94
CA THR A 79 64.83 -7.91 -52.42
C THR A 79 63.73 -7.48 -51.47
N GLU A 80 63.83 -6.25 -50.95
CA GLU A 80 62.86 -5.65 -50.02
C GLU A 80 61.47 -5.50 -50.67
N ILE A 81 60.44 -5.77 -49.87
CA ILE A 81 59.03 -5.69 -50.19
C ILE A 81 58.34 -4.85 -49.12
N ASP A 82 57.85 -3.68 -49.50
CA ASP A 82 57.03 -2.84 -48.62
C ASP A 82 55.56 -3.26 -48.77
N GLY A 83 55.01 -3.88 -47.73
CA GLY A 83 53.64 -4.37 -47.69
C GLY A 83 52.72 -3.43 -46.92
N GLN A 84 51.59 -3.09 -47.52
CA GLN A 84 50.53 -2.31 -46.87
C GLN A 84 49.17 -2.95 -47.09
N GLN A 85 48.40 -3.12 -46.02
CA GLN A 85 47.04 -3.64 -46.08
C GLN A 85 46.07 -2.63 -45.49
N LEU A 86 44.99 -2.33 -46.21
CA LEU A 86 43.85 -1.58 -45.70
C LEU A 86 42.60 -2.45 -45.81
N SER A 87 41.91 -2.68 -44.69
CA SER A 87 40.74 -3.56 -44.62
C SER A 87 39.57 -2.92 -43.87
N VAL A 88 38.36 -3.27 -44.27
CA VAL A 88 37.13 -3.01 -43.53
C VAL A 88 36.61 -4.34 -43.01
N ASN A 89 36.31 -4.40 -41.72
CA ASN A 89 36.05 -5.63 -40.99
C ASN A 89 34.76 -5.52 -40.19
N ALA A 90 34.00 -6.61 -40.13
CA ALA A 90 32.94 -6.82 -39.16
C ALA A 90 33.47 -7.71 -38.03
N LEU A 91 33.17 -7.33 -36.78
CA LEU A 91 33.57 -8.05 -35.57
C LEU A 91 32.32 -8.52 -34.83
N TYR A 92 32.31 -9.79 -34.44
CA TYR A 92 31.29 -10.37 -33.56
C TYR A 92 31.91 -10.74 -32.22
N HIS A 93 31.48 -10.10 -31.14
CA HIS A 93 31.99 -10.29 -29.79
C HIS A 93 31.14 -11.30 -29.03
N PHE A 94 31.82 -12.27 -28.42
CA PHE A 94 31.22 -13.23 -27.51
C PHE A 94 31.40 -12.76 -26.07
N ARG A 95 30.37 -13.01 -25.24
CA ARG A 95 30.35 -12.59 -23.83
C ARG A 95 30.71 -11.11 -23.66
N PRO A 96 29.98 -10.19 -24.33
CA PRO A 96 30.26 -8.75 -24.21
C PRO A 96 30.23 -8.27 -22.75
N GLU A 97 29.55 -9.00 -21.89
CA GLU A 97 29.49 -8.78 -20.46
C GLU A 97 30.73 -9.19 -19.65
N SER A 98 31.77 -9.74 -20.29
CA SER A 98 32.98 -10.23 -19.62
C SER A 98 34.14 -9.23 -19.78
N SER A 99 35.02 -9.14 -18.78
CA SER A 99 36.30 -8.42 -18.90
C SER A 99 37.23 -9.03 -19.96
N VAL A 100 36.97 -10.27 -20.36
CA VAL A 100 37.63 -10.96 -21.48
C VAL A 100 36.59 -11.32 -22.53
N GLN A 101 36.68 -10.69 -23.70
CA GLN A 101 35.75 -10.82 -24.82
C GLN A 101 36.44 -11.52 -26.00
N PRO A 102 36.21 -12.82 -26.22
CA PRO A 102 36.54 -13.45 -27.48
C PRO A 102 35.75 -12.82 -28.63
N PHE A 103 36.33 -12.73 -29.82
CA PHE A 103 35.62 -12.22 -30.99
C PHE A 103 36.00 -12.99 -32.25
N PHE A 104 35.07 -12.98 -33.20
CA PHE A 104 35.30 -13.39 -34.58
C PHE A 104 35.42 -12.14 -35.46
N VAL A 105 36.27 -12.17 -36.47
CA VAL A 105 36.45 -11.07 -37.42
C VAL A 105 36.39 -11.60 -38.85
N MET A 106 35.68 -10.88 -39.71
CA MET A 106 35.72 -11.11 -41.16
C MET A 106 35.75 -9.77 -41.88
N GLY A 107 36.47 -9.70 -42.99
CA GLY A 107 36.66 -8.44 -43.70
C GLY A 107 37.08 -8.61 -45.13
N ALA A 108 37.11 -7.49 -45.82
CA ALA A 108 37.68 -7.36 -47.15
C ALA A 108 38.53 -6.09 -47.22
N GLY A 109 39.56 -6.11 -48.04
CA GLY A 109 40.53 -5.04 -48.11
C GLY A 109 41.31 -5.00 -49.42
N LYS A 110 42.35 -4.18 -49.42
CA LYS A 110 43.37 -4.17 -50.46
C LYS A 110 44.73 -4.30 -49.83
N ASN A 111 45.54 -5.18 -50.40
CA ASN A 111 46.97 -5.21 -50.15
C ASN A 111 47.66 -4.43 -51.28
N ARG A 112 48.68 -3.67 -50.92
CA ARG A 112 49.62 -3.01 -51.83
C ARG A 112 51.00 -3.50 -51.49
N TYR A 113 51.75 -3.88 -52.51
CA TYR A 113 53.13 -4.30 -52.38
C TYR A 113 53.98 -3.42 -53.28
N GLU A 114 55.06 -2.86 -52.75
CA GLU A 114 56.06 -2.17 -53.55
C GLU A 114 57.34 -3.00 -53.54
N VAL A 115 57.81 -3.38 -54.73
CA VAL A 115 59.05 -4.14 -54.92
C VAL A 115 59.94 -3.35 -55.85
N ALA A 116 61.11 -2.93 -55.36
CA ALA A 116 62.08 -2.15 -56.14
C ALA A 116 61.47 -0.93 -56.89
N GLY A 117 60.51 -0.25 -56.26
CA GLY A 117 59.82 0.93 -56.81
C GLY A 117 58.68 0.63 -57.79
N VAL A 118 58.30 -0.64 -57.97
CA VAL A 118 57.13 -1.05 -58.76
C VAL A 118 56.01 -1.50 -57.81
N GLY A 119 54.91 -0.76 -57.80
CA GLY A 119 53.74 -1.06 -56.98
C GLY A 119 52.75 -2.03 -57.64
N SER A 120 52.27 -3.00 -56.89
CA SER A 120 51.13 -3.86 -57.24
C SER A 120 50.03 -3.76 -56.17
N SER A 121 48.80 -4.11 -56.51
CA SER A 121 47.71 -4.15 -55.53
C SER A 121 46.73 -5.27 -55.83
N GLU A 122 46.29 -5.97 -54.80
CA GLU A 122 45.30 -7.05 -54.90
C GLU A 122 44.14 -6.80 -53.94
N THR A 123 42.96 -7.37 -54.25
CA THR A 123 41.84 -7.39 -53.32
C THR A 123 42.01 -8.57 -52.38
N THR A 124 41.79 -8.38 -51.08
CA THR A 124 41.95 -9.43 -50.09
C THR A 124 40.68 -9.65 -49.29
N PHE A 125 40.46 -10.89 -48.86
CA PHE A 125 39.44 -11.27 -47.90
C PHE A 125 40.12 -11.84 -46.67
N ASN A 126 39.66 -11.49 -45.48
CA ASN A 126 40.21 -12.00 -44.24
C ASN A 126 39.14 -12.59 -43.33
N VAL A 127 39.53 -13.62 -42.59
CA VAL A 127 38.73 -14.25 -41.55
C VAL A 127 39.63 -14.59 -40.37
N GLY A 128 39.15 -14.39 -39.15
CA GLY A 128 39.99 -14.54 -37.98
C GLY A 128 39.22 -14.62 -36.68
N ALA A 129 39.97 -14.81 -35.61
CA ALA A 129 39.46 -14.79 -34.26
C ALA A 129 40.49 -14.16 -33.33
N GLY A 130 40.00 -13.58 -32.23
CA GLY A 130 40.85 -12.93 -31.26
C GLY A 130 40.21 -12.82 -29.89
N VAL A 131 40.93 -12.18 -28.99
CA VAL A 131 40.49 -11.91 -27.63
C VAL A 131 40.81 -10.45 -27.31
N LYS A 132 39.84 -9.74 -26.74
CA LYS A 132 39.99 -8.44 -26.10
C LYS A 132 39.96 -8.64 -24.58
N ALA A 133 40.97 -8.14 -23.87
CA ALA A 133 41.05 -8.17 -22.42
C ALA A 133 41.08 -6.74 -21.88
N TYR A 134 40.04 -6.34 -21.16
CA TYR A 134 39.91 -5.00 -20.57
C TYR A 134 40.85 -4.85 -19.37
N LEU A 135 41.70 -3.83 -19.42
CA LEU A 135 42.57 -3.40 -18.32
C LEU A 135 41.85 -2.38 -17.42
N SER A 136 40.97 -1.57 -18.02
CA SER A 136 40.09 -0.59 -17.35
C SER A 136 38.82 -0.39 -18.17
N ASP A 137 38.04 0.64 -17.87
CA ASP A 137 36.82 0.97 -18.63
C ASP A 137 37.09 1.39 -20.07
N ASN A 138 38.26 1.99 -20.32
CA ASN A 138 38.62 2.52 -21.63
C ASN A 138 39.86 1.84 -22.23
N PHE A 139 40.73 1.21 -21.44
CA PHE A 139 41.90 0.52 -21.97
C PHE A 139 41.67 -0.98 -22.05
N LEU A 140 42.02 -1.58 -23.20
CA LEU A 140 42.02 -3.02 -23.39
C LEU A 140 43.24 -3.46 -24.23
N VAL A 141 43.71 -4.67 -23.99
CA VAL A 141 44.70 -5.36 -24.82
C VAL A 141 43.96 -6.28 -25.77
N ARG A 142 44.37 -6.32 -27.03
CA ARG A 142 43.81 -7.16 -28.06
C ARG A 142 44.88 -8.04 -28.67
N GLY A 143 44.56 -9.33 -28.81
CA GLY A 143 45.32 -10.26 -29.63
C GLY A 143 44.40 -10.95 -30.64
N ASP A 144 44.78 -11.00 -31.91
CA ASP A 144 44.02 -11.75 -32.92
C ASP A 144 44.88 -12.39 -34.00
N MET A 145 44.35 -13.45 -34.59
CA MET A 145 44.92 -14.15 -35.73
C MET A 145 43.93 -14.06 -36.89
N ARG A 146 44.43 -13.77 -38.10
CA ARG A 146 43.63 -13.60 -39.31
C ARG A 146 44.26 -14.37 -40.46
N GLY A 147 43.48 -15.25 -41.06
CA GLY A 147 43.74 -15.76 -42.39
C GLY A 147 43.41 -14.72 -43.43
N ILE A 148 44.31 -14.47 -44.38
CA ILE A 148 44.18 -13.48 -45.45
C ILE A 148 44.33 -14.22 -46.77
N ARG A 149 43.40 -13.98 -47.70
CA ARG A 149 43.41 -14.61 -49.02
C ARG A 149 43.29 -13.54 -50.11
N GLY A 150 44.21 -13.56 -51.08
CA GLY A 150 44.18 -12.70 -52.26
C GLY A 150 43.13 -13.11 -53.28
N SER A 151 42.64 -12.15 -54.08
CA SER A 151 41.78 -12.41 -55.24
C SER A 151 42.55 -12.94 -56.44
N ASP A 152 43.82 -12.54 -56.55
CA ASP A 152 44.64 -12.76 -57.74
C ASP A 152 45.46 -14.05 -57.59
N ASN A 153 45.88 -14.37 -56.37
CA ASN A 153 46.55 -15.61 -56.01
C ASN A 153 45.73 -16.36 -54.95
N SER A 154 45.55 -17.68 -55.12
CA SER A 154 44.75 -18.52 -54.21
C SER A 154 45.42 -18.85 -52.87
N GLU A 155 46.54 -18.20 -52.56
CA GLU A 155 47.39 -18.42 -51.39
C GLU A 155 46.76 -17.86 -50.11
N PHE A 156 47.16 -18.42 -48.98
CA PHE A 156 46.61 -18.08 -47.67
C PHE A 156 47.72 -17.63 -46.72
N ASP A 157 47.66 -16.37 -46.30
CA ASP A 157 48.62 -15.79 -45.36
C ASP A 157 48.02 -15.72 -43.96
N LEU A 158 48.86 -15.79 -42.93
CA LEU A 158 48.45 -15.67 -41.55
C LEU A 158 48.99 -14.38 -40.93
N GLY A 159 48.10 -13.45 -40.61
CA GLY A 159 48.42 -12.27 -39.80
C GLY A 159 48.15 -12.52 -38.32
N THR A 160 49.09 -12.19 -37.45
CA THR A 160 48.93 -12.17 -35.99
C THR A 160 49.11 -10.74 -35.48
N ASN A 161 48.17 -10.26 -34.67
CA ASN A 161 48.17 -8.90 -34.13
C ASN A 161 48.24 -8.94 -32.61
N ILE A 162 49.02 -8.04 -32.02
CA ILE A 162 48.98 -7.70 -30.59
C ILE A 162 48.93 -6.19 -30.47
N ALA A 163 47.89 -5.65 -29.84
CA ALA A 163 47.63 -4.22 -29.82
C ALA A 163 47.03 -3.73 -28.50
N LEU A 164 47.25 -2.44 -28.23
CA LEU A 164 46.52 -1.70 -27.21
C LEU A 164 45.37 -0.95 -27.89
N THR A 165 44.20 -1.01 -27.28
CA THR A 165 43.00 -0.32 -27.76
C THR A 165 42.47 0.60 -26.67
N TYR A 166 42.11 1.82 -27.08
CA TYR A 166 41.36 2.76 -26.27
C TYR A 166 39.91 2.85 -26.77
N PHE A 167 38.94 2.65 -25.87
CA PHE A 167 37.51 2.70 -26.16
C PHE A 167 36.91 4.04 -25.70
N PHE A 168 36.38 4.80 -26.66
CA PHE A 168 35.62 6.04 -26.49
C PHE A 168 34.13 5.73 -26.56
N GLY A 169 33.52 5.36 -25.44
CA GLY A 169 32.09 5.11 -25.31
C GLY A 169 31.61 5.31 -23.88
N VAL A 170 30.31 5.53 -23.72
CA VAL A 170 29.66 5.51 -22.40
C VAL A 170 29.32 4.06 -22.10
N ARG A 171 29.93 3.48 -21.06
CA ARG A 171 29.40 2.25 -20.49
C ARG A 171 28.16 2.65 -19.70
N ASP A 172 26.97 2.35 -20.22
CA ASP A 172 25.76 2.47 -19.42
C ASP A 172 25.85 1.48 -18.27
N GLU A 173 26.29 1.98 -17.12
CA GLU A 173 26.04 1.31 -15.85
C GLU A 173 24.51 1.28 -15.70
N PRO A 174 23.87 0.10 -15.60
CA PRO A 174 22.45 0.07 -15.32
C PRO A 174 22.24 0.87 -14.03
N ALA A 175 21.45 1.93 -14.12
CA ALA A 175 21.14 2.77 -12.99
C ALA A 175 20.75 1.85 -11.84
N ARG A 176 21.56 1.86 -10.77
CA ARG A 176 21.18 1.22 -9.51
C ARG A 176 19.77 1.74 -9.23
N PRO A 177 18.73 0.88 -9.10
CA PRO A 177 17.42 1.39 -8.77
C PRO A 177 17.60 2.27 -7.54
N ALA A 178 17.08 3.51 -7.61
CA ALA A 178 17.03 4.37 -6.45
C ALA A 178 16.49 3.53 -5.28
N PRO A 179 17.04 3.64 -4.06
CA PRO A 179 16.41 2.99 -2.93
C PRO A 179 14.95 3.41 -2.94
N VAL A 180 14.05 2.45 -3.16
CA VAL A 180 12.62 2.66 -2.97
C VAL A 180 12.54 3.26 -1.58
N ALA A 181 12.05 4.49 -1.47
CA ALA A 181 11.83 5.10 -0.16
C ALA A 181 11.13 4.03 0.67
N ALA A 182 11.70 3.70 1.83
CA ALA A 182 11.08 2.74 2.73
C ALA A 182 9.60 3.13 2.85
N PRO A 183 8.66 2.17 2.77
CA PRO A 183 7.26 2.50 2.87
C PRO A 183 7.07 3.32 4.15
N SER A 184 6.62 4.55 3.96
CA SER A 184 6.42 5.50 5.04
C SER A 184 5.24 5.03 5.88
N ASP A 185 5.35 5.25 7.18
CA ASP A 185 4.32 5.04 8.20
C ASP A 185 4.33 6.34 9.01
N ALA A 186 3.49 7.28 8.61
CA ALA A 186 3.56 8.68 9.03
C ALA A 186 3.16 8.88 10.50
N ASP A 187 2.19 8.09 10.98
CA ASP A 187 1.71 8.12 12.36
C ASP A 187 2.30 7.02 13.25
N ASN A 188 3.09 6.11 12.68
CA ASN A 188 3.82 5.04 13.34
C ASN A 188 2.90 4.05 14.06
N ASP A 189 1.73 3.77 13.47
CA ASP A 189 0.76 2.83 14.00
C ASP A 189 1.04 1.35 13.59
N GLY A 190 2.03 1.15 12.71
CA GLY A 190 2.47 -0.14 12.20
C GLY A 190 1.85 -0.52 10.84
N VAL A 191 1.04 0.34 10.24
CA VAL A 191 0.48 0.19 8.90
C VAL A 191 1.06 1.26 7.98
N ILE A 192 1.64 0.85 6.86
CA ILE A 192 2.28 1.78 5.93
C ILE A 192 1.23 2.71 5.28
N ASP A 193 1.60 3.96 4.99
CA ASP A 193 0.73 5.02 4.45
C ASP A 193 -0.09 4.59 3.23
N THR A 194 0.45 3.68 2.40
CA THR A 194 -0.24 3.16 1.20
C THR A 194 -1.34 2.13 1.49
N GLN A 195 -1.34 1.57 2.70
CA GLN A 195 -2.32 0.59 3.20
C GLN A 195 -3.14 1.14 4.36
N ASP A 196 -2.79 2.31 4.87
CA ASP A 196 -3.44 2.97 5.98
C ASP A 196 -4.62 3.83 5.51
N ALA A 197 -5.80 3.52 6.04
CA ALA A 197 -7.04 4.24 5.80
C ALA A 197 -7.28 5.37 6.82
N CYS A 198 -6.48 5.43 7.88
CA CYS A 198 -6.60 6.32 9.02
C CYS A 198 -5.23 6.95 9.39
N PRO A 199 -4.70 7.88 8.54
CA PRO A 199 -3.31 8.38 8.57
C PRO A 199 -2.92 9.29 9.75
N GLN A 200 -3.71 9.28 10.82
CA GLN A 200 -3.53 10.11 12.01
C GLN A 200 -3.95 9.37 13.28
N THR A 201 -3.69 8.07 13.35
CA THR A 201 -3.91 7.28 14.55
C THR A 201 -2.99 7.78 15.69
N PRO A 202 -3.51 8.01 16.90
CA PRO A 202 -2.67 8.38 18.03
C PRO A 202 -1.67 7.28 18.41
N ALA A 203 -0.44 7.65 18.71
CA ALA A 203 0.62 6.71 19.08
C ALA A 203 0.22 5.79 20.25
N GLY A 204 0.40 4.48 20.06
CA GLY A 204 0.11 3.45 21.06
C GLY A 204 -1.35 2.95 21.08
N VAL A 205 -2.22 3.47 20.21
CA VAL A 205 -3.56 2.94 20.00
C VAL A 205 -3.49 1.65 19.18
N ALA A 206 -4.28 0.64 19.55
CA ALA A 206 -4.38 -0.59 18.78
C ALA A 206 -5.23 -0.38 17.52
N VAL A 207 -4.67 -0.75 16.36
CA VAL A 207 -5.30 -0.59 15.04
C VAL A 207 -5.65 -1.92 14.37
N ASP A 208 -6.58 -1.87 13.42
CA ASP A 208 -6.91 -2.98 12.52
C ASP A 208 -5.89 -3.10 11.37
N ARG A 209 -6.14 -4.02 10.42
CA ARG A 209 -5.24 -4.25 9.28
C ARG A 209 -5.15 -3.08 8.29
N ARG A 210 -5.96 -2.04 8.47
CA ARG A 210 -6.03 -0.85 7.62
C ARG A 210 -5.57 0.41 8.38
N GLY A 211 -4.90 0.27 9.53
CA GLY A 211 -4.42 1.40 10.33
C GLY A 211 -5.52 2.14 11.10
N CYS A 212 -6.77 1.64 11.09
CA CYS A 212 -7.85 2.32 11.81
C CYS A 212 -7.96 1.83 13.26
N PRO A 213 -8.20 2.74 14.24
CA PRO A 213 -8.44 2.35 15.61
C PRO A 213 -9.52 1.28 15.74
N LYS A 214 -9.26 0.27 16.56
CA LYS A 214 -10.20 -0.81 16.78
C LYS A 214 -11.49 -0.30 17.45
N ASP A 215 -12.62 -0.75 16.94
CA ASP A 215 -13.97 -0.57 17.50
C ASP A 215 -14.57 -1.97 17.70
N SER A 216 -14.58 -2.44 18.94
CA SER A 216 -14.87 -3.83 19.28
C SER A 216 -16.37 -4.14 19.26
N ASP A 217 -17.24 -3.18 19.57
CA ASP A 217 -18.70 -3.36 19.57
C ASP A 217 -19.40 -2.74 18.34
N ASN A 218 -18.62 -2.09 17.46
CA ASN A 218 -19.05 -1.49 16.19
C ASN A 218 -20.12 -0.41 16.38
N ASP A 219 -20.03 0.33 17.48
CA ASP A 219 -20.95 1.43 17.77
C ASP A 219 -20.58 2.73 17.02
N GLY A 220 -19.36 2.81 16.48
CA GLY A 220 -18.81 3.95 15.75
C GLY A 220 -17.81 4.79 16.56
N VAL A 221 -17.49 4.39 17.79
CA VAL A 221 -16.49 5.02 18.66
C VAL A 221 -15.37 4.01 18.93
N ALA A 222 -14.12 4.42 18.72
CA ALA A 222 -12.99 3.54 18.91
C ALA A 222 -12.79 3.15 20.39
N ASP A 223 -12.28 1.94 20.63
CA ASP A 223 -12.12 1.33 21.97
C ASP A 223 -11.36 2.23 22.96
N TYR A 224 -10.41 3.05 22.47
CA TYR A 224 -9.62 3.95 23.31
C TYR A 224 -10.36 5.24 23.73
N MET A 225 -11.46 5.57 23.06
CA MET A 225 -12.36 6.70 23.36
C MET A 225 -13.68 6.25 23.99
N ASP A 226 -14.03 4.97 23.83
CA ASP A 226 -15.27 4.40 24.31
C ASP A 226 -15.26 4.20 25.84
N LYS A 227 -16.27 4.77 26.50
CA LYS A 227 -16.51 4.64 27.94
C LYS A 227 -17.55 3.60 28.29
N CYS A 228 -18.29 3.12 27.30
CA CYS A 228 -19.40 2.20 27.42
C CYS A 228 -19.14 0.97 26.51
N PRO A 229 -18.12 0.15 26.84
CA PRO A 229 -17.83 -1.05 26.06
C PRO A 229 -19.04 -2.00 26.06
N ASP A 230 -19.26 -2.66 24.94
CA ASP A 230 -20.39 -3.56 24.68
C ASP A 230 -21.74 -2.85 24.47
N THR A 231 -21.71 -1.65 23.87
CA THR A 231 -22.92 -0.96 23.47
C THR A 231 -23.70 -1.77 22.45
N LYS A 232 -24.99 -1.96 22.74
CA LYS A 232 -25.85 -2.84 21.94
C LYS A 232 -25.98 -2.33 20.51
N ALA A 233 -25.71 -3.21 19.55
CA ALA A 233 -25.83 -2.92 18.13
C ALA A 233 -27.21 -2.30 17.76
N GLY A 234 -27.16 -1.25 16.93
CA GLY A 234 -28.34 -0.53 16.43
C GLY A 234 -28.82 0.61 17.33
N LEU A 235 -28.12 0.95 18.42
CA LEU A 235 -28.39 2.14 19.23
C LEU A 235 -27.59 3.35 18.71
N LYS A 236 -28.15 4.56 18.84
CA LYS A 236 -27.37 5.80 18.67
C LYS A 236 -26.54 6.03 19.94
N VAL A 237 -25.27 6.34 19.74
CA VAL A 237 -24.31 6.62 20.80
C VAL A 237 -23.86 8.07 20.75
N ASP A 238 -23.42 8.58 21.90
CA ASP A 238 -22.74 9.86 21.99
C ASP A 238 -21.26 9.75 21.60
N GLU A 239 -20.50 10.84 21.72
CA GLU A 239 -19.07 10.88 21.40
C GLU A 239 -18.19 9.95 22.27
N LYS A 240 -18.76 9.31 23.29
CA LYS A 240 -18.07 8.44 24.25
C LYS A 240 -18.53 6.98 24.13
N GLY A 241 -19.25 6.63 23.07
CA GLY A 241 -19.80 5.28 22.85
C GLY A 241 -21.00 4.95 23.73
N CYS A 242 -21.54 5.91 24.48
CA CYS A 242 -22.64 5.63 25.40
C CYS A 242 -24.01 5.83 24.73
N ALA A 243 -24.91 4.87 24.89
CA ALA A 243 -26.24 4.91 24.29
C ALA A 243 -27.06 6.15 24.72
N ILE A 244 -27.47 6.94 23.72
CA ILE A 244 -28.28 8.14 23.93
C ILE A 244 -29.69 7.71 24.34
N SER A 245 -30.15 8.24 25.47
CA SER A 245 -31.47 7.95 26.02
C SER A 245 -32.31 9.23 26.13
N LEU A 246 -33.52 9.20 25.58
CA LEU A 246 -34.52 10.24 25.76
C LEU A 246 -35.36 9.93 27.00
N THR A 247 -35.46 10.90 27.92
CA THR A 247 -36.29 10.77 29.13
C THR A 247 -37.48 11.70 29.04
N GLU A 248 -38.69 11.14 28.99
CA GLU A 248 -39.94 11.89 28.93
C GLU A 248 -40.71 11.79 30.24
N ALA A 249 -41.30 12.90 30.70
CA ALA A 249 -42.22 12.87 31.82
C ALA A 249 -43.58 12.35 31.35
N VAL A 250 -44.13 11.38 32.07
CA VAL A 250 -45.47 10.81 31.82
C VAL A 250 -46.34 10.96 33.05
N GLU A 251 -47.61 11.31 32.87
CA GLU A 251 -48.57 11.53 33.95
C GLU A 251 -49.90 10.82 33.64
N ILE A 252 -50.51 10.21 34.66
CA ILE A 252 -51.90 9.75 34.62
C ILE A 252 -52.67 10.37 35.78
N LYS A 253 -53.90 10.82 35.52
CA LYS A 253 -54.81 11.38 36.51
C LYS A 253 -55.99 10.45 36.73
N LEU A 254 -56.55 10.52 37.92
CA LEU A 254 -57.75 9.80 38.34
C LEU A 254 -58.75 10.81 38.88
N ASP A 255 -60.02 10.71 38.47
CA ASP A 255 -61.13 11.43 39.09
C ASP A 255 -62.36 10.53 39.26
N VAL A 256 -62.76 10.28 40.51
CA VAL A 256 -63.87 9.40 40.87
C VAL A 256 -64.91 10.16 41.67
N ASN A 257 -66.08 10.41 41.10
CA ASN A 257 -67.19 11.04 41.82
C ASN A 257 -68.01 10.03 42.63
N PHE A 258 -68.62 10.54 43.70
CA PHE A 258 -69.45 9.78 44.63
C PHE A 258 -70.83 10.39 44.80
N ASP A 259 -71.81 9.51 44.99
CA ASP A 259 -73.15 9.92 45.39
C ASP A 259 -73.13 10.60 46.76
N ASN A 260 -74.19 11.36 47.03
CA ASN A 260 -74.37 12.00 48.32
C ASN A 260 -74.34 10.94 49.43
N ASN A 261 -73.61 11.24 50.51
CA ASN A 261 -73.49 10.36 51.68
C ASN A 261 -72.92 8.94 51.39
N ALA A 262 -72.31 8.72 50.22
CA ALA A 262 -71.82 7.42 49.79
C ALA A 262 -70.29 7.37 49.66
N ALA A 263 -69.73 6.18 49.86
CA ALA A 263 -68.31 5.85 49.62
C ALA A 263 -68.13 4.63 48.69
N VAL A 264 -69.22 4.17 48.05
CA VAL A 264 -69.18 3.05 47.11
C VAL A 264 -68.63 3.54 45.76
N VAL A 265 -67.61 2.86 45.25
CA VAL A 265 -67.07 3.12 43.91
C VAL A 265 -68.01 2.52 42.87
N LYS A 266 -68.55 3.36 41.98
CA LYS A 266 -69.42 2.91 40.88
C LYS A 266 -68.64 2.12 39.85
N SER A 267 -69.28 1.15 39.21
CA SER A 267 -68.62 0.26 38.25
C SER A 267 -68.02 0.96 37.04
N GLN A 268 -68.59 2.10 36.64
CA GLN A 268 -68.09 2.94 35.55
C GLN A 268 -66.65 3.42 35.75
N TYR A 269 -66.18 3.56 37.01
CA TYR A 269 -64.82 4.03 37.30
C TYR A 269 -63.79 2.90 37.32
N PHE A 270 -64.20 1.63 37.20
CA PHE A 270 -63.26 0.52 37.28
C PHE A 270 -62.26 0.49 36.12
N GLU A 271 -62.63 0.95 34.94
CA GLU A 271 -61.69 1.05 33.81
C GLU A 271 -60.61 2.10 34.07
N GLU A 272 -60.99 3.28 34.53
CA GLU A 272 -60.06 4.38 34.84
C GLU A 272 -59.13 4.03 36.02
N ILE A 273 -59.69 3.46 37.10
CA ILE A 273 -58.90 2.96 38.23
C ILE A 273 -57.94 1.85 37.77
N GLY A 274 -58.39 0.99 36.84
CA GLY A 274 -57.57 -0.04 36.22
C GLY A 274 -56.42 0.51 35.37
N ALA A 275 -56.63 1.64 34.67
CA ALA A 275 -55.60 2.32 33.90
C ALA A 275 -54.49 2.87 34.82
N VAL A 276 -54.85 3.45 35.96
CA VAL A 276 -53.87 3.88 36.99
C VAL A 276 -53.10 2.67 37.53
N ALA A 277 -53.78 1.57 37.84
CA ALA A 277 -53.10 0.36 38.29
C ALA A 277 -52.12 -0.20 37.26
N THR A 278 -52.51 -0.17 35.98
CA THR A 278 -51.66 -0.62 34.86
C THR A 278 -50.44 0.28 34.68
N PHE A 279 -50.63 1.60 34.79
CA PHE A 279 -49.54 2.56 34.79
C PHE A 279 -48.57 2.29 35.95
N MET A 280 -49.07 2.16 37.17
CA MET A 280 -48.24 1.89 38.35
C MET A 280 -47.53 0.53 38.30
N LYS A 281 -48.11 -0.48 37.66
CA LYS A 281 -47.43 -1.76 37.41
C LYS A 281 -46.30 -1.62 36.39
N SER A 282 -46.47 -0.77 35.38
CA SER A 282 -45.46 -0.49 34.37
C SER A 282 -44.30 0.33 34.93
N TYR A 283 -44.58 1.23 35.89
CA TYR A 283 -43.58 2.06 36.57
C TYR A 283 -43.50 1.69 38.06
N LYS A 284 -42.69 0.68 38.39
CA LYS A 284 -42.66 0.02 39.70
C LYS A 284 -42.32 0.93 40.89
N ASP A 285 -41.62 2.03 40.64
CA ASP A 285 -41.19 2.97 41.69
C ASP A 285 -42.24 4.05 42.00
N THR A 286 -43.36 4.08 41.28
CA THR A 286 -44.40 5.08 41.50
C THR A 286 -45.21 4.79 42.77
N VAL A 287 -45.57 5.85 43.48
CA VAL A 287 -46.53 5.83 44.59
C VAL A 287 -47.67 6.78 44.27
N VAL A 288 -48.86 6.47 44.76
CA VAL A 288 -50.05 7.32 44.56
C VAL A 288 -50.63 7.74 45.90
N GLU A 289 -51.03 9.01 46.00
CA GLU A 289 -51.89 9.51 47.08
C GLU A 289 -53.29 9.76 46.51
N LEU A 290 -54.26 8.99 47.01
CA LEU A 290 -55.68 9.17 46.71
C LEU A 290 -56.24 10.21 47.67
N GLN A 291 -56.67 11.34 47.13
CA GLN A 291 -57.17 12.47 47.90
C GLN A 291 -58.68 12.49 47.84
N GLY A 292 -59.34 12.15 48.94
CA GLY A 292 -60.80 12.14 49.04
C GLY A 292 -61.37 13.47 49.52
N PHE A 293 -62.49 13.87 48.94
CA PHE A 293 -63.17 15.13 49.23
C PHE A 293 -64.69 14.94 49.38
N THR A 294 -65.35 15.89 50.04
CA THR A 294 -66.80 15.99 50.19
C THR A 294 -67.32 17.33 49.68
N ASP A 295 -68.64 17.45 49.59
CA ASP A 295 -69.27 18.77 49.57
C ASP A 295 -69.32 19.35 51.00
N SER A 296 -69.74 20.60 51.13
CA SER A 296 -69.76 21.32 52.43
C SER A 296 -71.02 21.07 53.26
N ARG A 297 -71.82 20.04 52.96
CA ARG A 297 -73.00 19.71 53.76
C ARG A 297 -72.66 18.66 54.81
N GLY A 298 -73.16 18.85 56.03
CA GLY A 298 -72.86 17.99 57.17
C GLY A 298 -71.86 18.64 58.12
N SER A 299 -71.48 17.92 59.17
CA SER A 299 -70.43 18.41 60.08
C SER A 299 -69.04 18.14 59.51
N GLU A 300 -68.08 19.00 59.81
CA GLU A 300 -66.68 18.86 59.41
C GLU A 300 -66.12 17.47 59.79
N ALA A 301 -66.35 17.02 61.03
CA ALA A 301 -65.92 15.70 61.49
C ALA A 301 -66.54 14.55 60.67
N TYR A 302 -67.80 14.70 60.26
CA TYR A 302 -68.46 13.72 59.40
C TYR A 302 -67.84 13.70 58.00
N ASN A 303 -67.64 14.88 57.41
CA ASN A 303 -67.04 15.06 56.08
C ASN A 303 -65.59 14.56 56.03
N GLN A 304 -64.82 14.79 57.09
CA GLN A 304 -63.48 14.26 57.26
C GLN A 304 -63.47 12.72 57.29
N ALA A 305 -64.39 12.10 58.03
CA ALA A 305 -64.51 10.64 58.05
C ALA A 305 -65.03 10.08 56.72
N LEU A 306 -65.97 10.76 56.05
CA LEU A 306 -66.54 10.32 54.78
C LEU A 306 -65.53 10.37 53.62
N SER A 307 -64.79 11.47 53.51
CA SER A 307 -63.71 11.59 52.52
C SER A 307 -62.63 10.52 52.70
N GLN A 308 -62.25 10.18 53.94
CA GLN A 308 -61.31 9.09 54.20
C GLN A 308 -61.87 7.74 53.76
N ARG A 309 -63.15 7.46 54.01
CA ARG A 309 -63.80 6.23 53.53
C ARG A 309 -63.80 6.15 52.00
N ARG A 310 -64.03 7.26 51.30
CA ARG A 310 -63.97 7.32 49.82
C ARG A 310 -62.56 7.01 49.30
N ALA A 311 -61.53 7.65 49.86
CA ALA A 311 -60.15 7.39 49.49
C ALA A 311 -59.76 5.93 49.76
N ASN A 312 -60.19 5.36 50.89
CA ASN A 312 -59.99 3.94 51.22
C ASN A 312 -60.72 3.01 50.24
N ALA A 313 -61.95 3.34 49.82
CA ALA A 313 -62.69 2.51 48.88
C ALA A 313 -61.99 2.43 47.51
N VAL A 314 -61.45 3.55 47.01
CA VAL A 314 -60.65 3.55 45.76
C VAL A 314 -59.34 2.79 45.95
N ARG A 315 -58.67 2.95 47.11
CA ARG A 315 -57.47 2.18 47.47
C ARG A 315 -57.75 0.67 47.46
N ASP A 316 -58.86 0.24 48.04
CA ASP A 316 -59.24 -1.16 48.10
C ASP A 316 -59.50 -1.73 46.71
N VAL A 317 -60.09 -0.95 45.79
CA VAL A 317 -60.23 -1.37 44.39
C VAL A 317 -58.85 -1.56 43.73
N LEU A 318 -57.92 -0.62 43.90
CA LEU A 318 -56.56 -0.74 43.36
C LEU A 318 -55.82 -1.98 43.91
N ILE A 319 -55.96 -2.26 45.21
CA ILE A 319 -55.27 -3.37 45.87
C ILE A 319 -55.96 -4.71 45.57
N GLN A 320 -57.25 -4.83 45.91
CA GLN A 320 -57.94 -6.12 45.91
C GLN A 320 -58.30 -6.59 44.50
N ARG A 321 -58.75 -5.67 43.63
CA ARG A 321 -59.17 -6.02 42.27
C ARG A 321 -58.01 -6.01 41.30
N PHE A 322 -57.11 -5.03 41.41
CA PHE A 322 -56.01 -4.87 40.46
C PHE A 322 -54.66 -5.35 41.01
N GLY A 323 -54.57 -5.79 42.26
CA GLY A 323 -53.36 -6.43 42.80
C GLY A 323 -52.18 -5.47 42.96
N LEU A 324 -52.43 -4.18 43.24
CA LEU A 324 -51.36 -3.26 43.63
C LEU A 324 -50.92 -3.52 45.07
N ALA A 325 -49.61 -3.38 45.31
CA ALA A 325 -49.05 -3.49 46.64
C ALA A 325 -49.54 -2.34 47.53
N ALA A 326 -49.97 -2.67 48.76
CA ALA A 326 -50.68 -1.74 49.63
C ALA A 326 -49.83 -0.54 50.07
N GLU A 327 -48.52 -0.73 50.17
CA GLU A 327 -47.52 0.27 50.50
C GLU A 327 -47.33 1.34 49.42
N ARG A 328 -47.75 1.06 48.17
CA ARG A 328 -47.67 2.01 47.04
C ARG A 328 -48.89 2.93 46.92
N VAL A 329 -49.92 2.70 47.71
CA VAL A 329 -51.21 3.39 47.63
C VAL A 329 -51.56 4.01 48.99
N LYS A 330 -51.36 5.33 49.10
CA LYS A 330 -51.76 6.14 50.26
C LYS A 330 -53.16 6.69 50.02
N ALA A 331 -54.01 6.67 51.05
CA ALA A 331 -55.37 7.21 50.98
C ALA A 331 -55.56 8.24 52.09
N VAL A 332 -55.94 9.47 51.73
CA VAL A 332 -56.11 10.58 52.67
C VAL A 332 -57.44 11.27 52.40
N GLY A 333 -58.28 11.39 53.43
CA GLY A 333 -59.47 12.22 53.41
C GLY A 333 -59.14 13.68 53.77
N TYR A 334 -59.68 14.61 53.00
CA TYR A 334 -59.50 16.07 53.20
C TYR A 334 -60.80 16.79 53.58
N GLY A 335 -61.88 16.04 53.83
CA GLY A 335 -63.18 16.62 54.14
C GLY A 335 -63.69 17.53 53.02
N GLU A 336 -64.16 18.71 53.39
CA GLU A 336 -64.70 19.72 52.47
C GLU A 336 -63.65 20.72 51.94
N ALA A 337 -62.38 20.50 52.24
CA ALA A 337 -61.30 21.36 51.76
C ALA A 337 -61.17 21.32 50.23
N ASN A 338 -60.63 22.39 49.64
CA ASN A 338 -60.33 22.47 48.20
C ASN A 338 -61.52 22.11 47.28
N PRO A 339 -62.67 22.81 47.40
CA PRO A 339 -63.77 22.63 46.46
C PRO A 339 -63.35 23.02 45.03
N VAL A 340 -63.78 22.24 44.04
CA VAL A 340 -63.55 22.50 42.60
C VAL A 340 -64.73 23.22 41.94
N ALA A 341 -65.87 23.28 42.62
CA ALA A 341 -67.07 23.99 42.19
C ALA A 341 -67.83 24.57 43.39
N SER A 342 -68.79 25.46 43.13
CA SER A 342 -69.62 26.05 44.20
C SER A 342 -70.40 24.98 44.97
N ASN A 343 -70.40 25.06 46.31
CA ASN A 343 -71.23 24.20 47.14
C ASN A 343 -72.70 24.64 47.22
N ASP A 344 -73.04 25.79 46.62
CA ASP A 344 -74.40 26.32 46.65
C ASP A 344 -75.31 25.58 45.65
N THR A 345 -74.76 25.08 44.55
CA THR A 345 -75.50 24.35 43.51
C THR A 345 -75.46 22.84 43.71
N ALA A 346 -76.44 22.11 43.18
CA ALA A 346 -76.46 20.66 43.28
C ALA A 346 -75.31 20.02 42.49
N GLU A 347 -75.04 20.58 41.31
CA GLU A 347 -74.00 20.16 40.36
C GLU A 347 -72.61 20.40 40.94
N GLY A 348 -72.39 21.57 41.57
CA GLY A 348 -71.09 21.88 42.15
C GLY A 348 -70.78 21.02 43.38
N ARG A 349 -71.79 20.72 44.21
CA ARG A 349 -71.65 19.71 45.26
C ARG A 349 -71.29 18.32 44.71
N GLU A 350 -71.89 17.92 43.59
CA GLU A 350 -71.55 16.66 42.94
C GLU A 350 -70.11 16.59 42.44
N ALA A 351 -69.63 17.67 41.82
CA ALA A 351 -68.22 17.79 41.45
C ALA A 351 -67.29 17.75 42.68
N ASN A 352 -67.69 18.32 43.81
CA ASN A 352 -66.87 18.34 45.03
C ASN A 352 -66.76 16.96 45.70
N ARG A 353 -67.77 16.10 45.59
CA ARG A 353 -67.76 14.73 46.13
C ARG A 353 -66.91 13.80 45.25
N ARG A 354 -65.59 13.87 45.40
CA ARG A 354 -64.65 13.16 44.52
C ARG A 354 -63.47 12.52 45.26
N VAL A 355 -62.79 11.60 44.60
CA VAL A 355 -61.42 11.19 44.91
C VAL A 355 -60.58 11.48 43.69
N VAL A 356 -59.50 12.24 43.87
CA VAL A 356 -58.55 12.54 42.79
C VAL A 356 -57.17 12.00 43.11
N ALA A 357 -56.42 11.71 42.06
CA ALA A 357 -55.00 11.40 42.17
C ALA A 357 -54.27 11.79 40.87
N SER A 358 -52.97 12.01 40.99
CA SER A 358 -52.05 12.11 39.86
C SER A 358 -50.82 11.25 40.16
N VAL A 359 -50.38 10.49 39.18
CA VAL A 359 -49.17 9.68 39.25
C VAL A 359 -48.26 10.09 38.10
N GLN A 360 -47.05 10.51 38.46
CA GLN A 360 -46.02 10.91 37.50
C GLN A 360 -44.86 9.93 37.51
N SER A 361 -44.27 9.71 36.34
CA SER A 361 -43.06 8.91 36.18
C SER A 361 -42.22 9.45 35.04
N LYS A 362 -41.04 8.86 34.85
CA LYS A 362 -40.16 9.13 33.71
C LYS A 362 -40.05 7.88 32.86
N LYS A 363 -40.26 8.03 31.55
CA LYS A 363 -40.03 6.98 30.57
C LYS A 363 -38.70 7.24 29.87
N THR A 364 -37.74 6.35 30.06
CA THR A 364 -36.44 6.41 29.41
C THR A 364 -36.44 5.48 28.20
N THR A 365 -36.18 6.02 27.01
CA THR A 365 -36.11 5.26 25.75
C THR A 365 -34.76 5.48 25.09
N GLN A 366 -34.04 4.39 24.80
CA GLN A 366 -32.81 4.46 24.02
C GLN A 366 -33.11 4.71 22.54
N ILE A 367 -32.37 5.63 21.94
CA ILE A 367 -32.56 6.02 20.54
C ILE A 367 -31.87 4.98 19.65
N ARG A 368 -32.55 4.53 18.59
CA ARG A 368 -31.99 3.60 17.59
C ARG A 368 -31.40 4.35 16.39
N LYS A 369 -30.39 3.75 15.74
CA LYS A 369 -29.68 4.32 14.56
C LYS A 369 -30.64 4.64 13.42
#